data_AF-A0A246E6F2-F1
#
_entry.id   AF-A0A246E6F2-F1
#
_cell.length_a   1.000
_cell.length_b   1.000
_cell.length_c   1.000
_cell.angle_alpha   90.00
_cell.angle_beta   90.00
_cell.angle_gamma   90.00
#
_symmetry.space_group_name_H-M   'P 1'
#
loop_
_entity.id
_entity.type
_entity.pdbx_description
1 polymer ?
#
loop_
_entity_poly.entity_id
_entity_poly.type
_entity_poly.pdbx_seq_one_letter_code
_entity_poly.pdbx_strand_id
1 'polypeptide(L)'
;MAQLAAVRAEIAPALPRNVEPHIVELAAFSAVGERELALRVWHEAREAAEEARRAMRRRLRERHGARHPGGWPLTVLFVGALCAAVAAALASGVRFDPEDTATVTVVLAGVAAATCVVVMVAARGRALNRAVIRIHGVVTVGLLATAAFAMSRDSGPLTPAVLIAAFVGVVGFVIVLVARARNAADTEAVDTAANVGLAETLPEVEAVSLRLRSEVSAALPPERARRIVELRTATLEGLSAQGILIEPVDSRTPAGGVIIDAMLAAWVPDVMNDEI
;
A
#
# COMPACT_ATOMS: atom_id res chain seq x y z
N MET A 1 -27.83 22.39 -22.56
CA MET A 1 -28.19 22.98 -21.26
C MET A 1 -28.71 21.93 -20.28
N ALA A 2 -29.81 21.21 -20.58
CA ALA A 2 -30.39 20.22 -19.66
C ALA A 2 -29.42 19.09 -19.22
N GLN A 3 -28.67 18.49 -20.16
CA GLN A 3 -27.72 17.42 -19.82
C GLN A 3 -26.56 17.90 -18.96
N LEU A 4 -26.01 19.09 -19.22
CA LEU A 4 -24.94 19.65 -18.38
C LEU A 4 -25.45 19.95 -16.96
N ALA A 5 -26.69 20.41 -16.83
CA ALA A 5 -27.33 20.57 -15.52
C ALA A 5 -27.53 19.22 -14.82
N ALA A 6 -27.89 18.17 -15.56
CA ALA A 6 -28.00 16.81 -15.01
C ALA A 6 -26.66 16.28 -14.49
N VAL A 7 -25.57 16.45 -15.24
CA VAL A 7 -24.20 16.09 -14.79
C VAL A 7 -23.87 16.83 -13.49
N ARG A 8 -24.09 18.14 -13.44
CA ARG A 8 -23.84 18.96 -12.24
C ARG A 8 -24.68 18.54 -11.04
N ALA A 9 -25.95 18.20 -11.26
CA ALA A 9 -26.84 17.72 -10.21
C ALA A 9 -26.36 16.37 -9.65
N GLU A 10 -25.87 15.47 -10.51
CA GLU A 10 -25.37 14.17 -10.11
C GLU A 10 -24.08 14.25 -9.29
N ILE A 11 -23.15 15.15 -9.63
CA ILE A 11 -21.90 15.33 -8.88
C ILE A 11 -22.02 16.25 -7.66
N ALA A 12 -23.14 16.98 -7.51
CA ALA A 12 -23.35 17.94 -6.42
C ALA A 12 -23.08 17.38 -5.01
N PRO A 13 -23.48 16.14 -4.66
CA PRO A 13 -23.21 15.58 -3.33
C PRO A 13 -21.73 15.37 -3.01
N ALA A 14 -20.88 15.29 -4.03
CA ALA A 14 -19.44 15.05 -3.88
C ALA A 14 -18.61 16.36 -3.80
N LEU A 15 -19.23 17.51 -4.07
CA LEU A 15 -18.54 18.80 -4.05
C LEU A 15 -18.33 19.35 -2.63
N PRO A 16 -17.24 20.11 -2.39
CA PRO A 16 -16.13 20.36 -3.31
C PRO A 16 -14.98 19.35 -3.16
N ARG A 17 -14.99 18.47 -2.14
CA ARG A 17 -13.79 17.74 -1.71
C ARG A 17 -13.59 16.37 -2.37
N ASN A 18 -14.62 15.80 -2.99
CA ASN A 18 -14.62 14.41 -3.43
C ASN A 18 -14.99 14.26 -4.92
N VAL A 19 -14.76 15.29 -5.74
CA VAL A 19 -15.02 15.20 -7.19
C VAL A 19 -13.73 14.86 -7.92
N GLU A 20 -13.70 13.63 -8.43
CA GLU A 20 -12.64 13.11 -9.28
C GLU A 20 -13.07 13.05 -10.75
N PRO A 21 -12.15 13.16 -11.72
CA PRO A 21 -12.50 13.21 -13.14
C PRO A 21 -13.33 12.03 -13.64
N HIS A 22 -13.09 10.82 -13.11
CA HIS A 22 -13.83 9.62 -13.48
C HIS A 22 -15.29 9.65 -12.98
N ILE A 23 -15.58 10.34 -11.87
CA ILE A 23 -16.94 10.56 -11.37
C ILE A 23 -17.70 11.51 -12.30
N VAL A 24 -17.02 12.55 -12.79
CA VAL A 24 -17.57 13.46 -13.78
C VAL A 24 -17.87 12.74 -15.10
N GLU A 25 -16.97 11.86 -15.54
CA GLU A 25 -17.21 11.04 -16.74
C GLU A 25 -18.40 10.08 -16.55
N LEU A 26 -18.51 9.41 -15.39
CA LEU A 26 -19.67 8.55 -15.06
C LEU A 26 -21.00 9.33 -15.11
N ALA A 27 -21.03 10.55 -14.57
CA ALA A 27 -22.19 11.42 -14.65
C ALA A 27 -22.50 11.86 -16.09
N ALA A 28 -21.47 12.11 -16.91
CA ALA A 28 -21.64 12.40 -18.34
C ALA A 28 -22.25 11.23 -19.12
N PHE A 29 -21.83 9.99 -18.83
CA PHE A 29 -22.47 8.78 -19.37
C PHE A 29 -23.94 8.67 -18.94
N SER A 30 -24.23 8.95 -17.67
CA SER A 30 -25.60 8.93 -17.15
C SER A 30 -26.49 9.96 -17.86
N ALA A 31 -25.99 11.16 -18.11
CA ALA A 31 -26.73 12.22 -18.80
C ALA A 31 -27.04 11.94 -20.28
N VAL A 32 -26.35 10.99 -20.92
CA VAL A 32 -26.63 10.54 -22.29
C VAL A 32 -27.37 9.21 -22.36
N GLY A 33 -27.75 8.64 -21.21
CA GLY A 33 -28.49 7.37 -21.13
C GLY A 33 -27.62 6.11 -21.17
N GLU A 34 -26.31 6.23 -20.96
CA GLU A 34 -25.32 5.14 -21.07
C GLU A 34 -24.72 4.75 -19.70
N ARG A 35 -25.44 5.01 -18.61
CA ARG A 35 -24.98 4.73 -17.24
C ARG A 35 -24.56 3.27 -17.06
N GLU A 36 -25.34 2.34 -17.58
CA GLU A 36 -25.06 0.91 -17.44
C GLU A 36 -23.74 0.52 -18.10
N LEU A 37 -23.43 1.10 -19.27
CA LEU A 37 -22.15 0.88 -19.94
C LEU A 37 -20.99 1.40 -19.08
N ALA A 38 -21.09 2.62 -18.55
CA ALA A 38 -20.05 3.18 -17.68
C ALA A 38 -19.85 2.36 -16.40
N LEU A 39 -20.93 1.89 -15.78
CA LEU A 39 -20.84 1.03 -14.60
C LEU A 39 -20.20 -0.32 -14.93
N ARG A 40 -20.53 -0.94 -16.07
CA ARG A 40 -19.83 -2.18 -16.50
C ARG A 40 -18.33 -1.95 -16.66
N VAL A 41 -17.95 -0.91 -17.42
CA VAL A 41 -16.53 -0.55 -17.63
C VAL A 41 -15.81 -0.30 -16.31
N TRP A 42 -16.47 0.40 -15.38
CA TRP A 42 -15.92 0.64 -14.05
C TRP A 42 -15.65 -0.67 -13.30
N HIS A 43 -16.62 -1.57 -13.25
CA HIS A 43 -16.50 -2.82 -12.53
C HIS A 43 -15.45 -3.73 -13.17
N GLU A 44 -15.44 -3.82 -14.50
CA GLU A 44 -14.45 -4.64 -15.23
C GLU A 44 -13.03 -4.09 -15.09
N ALA A 45 -12.83 -2.76 -15.19
CA ALA A 45 -11.52 -2.15 -14.99
C ALA A 45 -11.03 -2.35 -13.55
N ARG A 46 -11.92 -2.21 -12.56
CA ARG A 46 -11.60 -2.46 -11.15
C ARG A 46 -11.26 -3.92 -10.91
N GLU A 47 -12.06 -4.85 -11.42
CA GLU A 47 -11.84 -6.29 -11.27
C GLU A 47 -10.51 -6.69 -11.90
N ALA A 48 -10.21 -6.21 -13.11
CA ALA A 48 -8.94 -6.43 -13.78
C ALA A 48 -7.76 -5.89 -12.96
N ALA A 49 -7.88 -4.69 -12.37
CA ALA A 49 -6.86 -4.15 -11.48
C ALA A 49 -6.65 -5.05 -10.24
N GLU A 50 -7.72 -5.54 -9.62
CA GLU A 50 -7.63 -6.43 -8.47
C GLU A 50 -7.06 -7.82 -8.84
N GLU A 51 -7.40 -8.34 -10.01
CA GLU A 51 -6.85 -9.59 -10.56
C GLU A 51 -5.37 -9.47 -10.85
N ALA A 52 -4.95 -8.41 -11.54
CA ALA A 52 -3.55 -8.11 -11.79
C ALA A 52 -2.77 -7.99 -10.47
N ARG A 53 -3.32 -7.30 -9.44
CA ARG A 53 -2.68 -7.23 -8.10
C ARG A 53 -2.55 -8.61 -7.46
N ARG A 54 -3.58 -9.44 -7.55
CA ARG A 54 -3.56 -10.81 -7.03
C ARG A 54 -2.56 -11.69 -7.79
N ALA A 55 -2.43 -11.52 -9.11
CA ALA A 55 -1.47 -12.24 -9.95
C ALA A 55 -0.04 -11.81 -9.64
N MET A 56 0.24 -10.50 -9.60
CA MET A 56 1.54 -9.95 -9.22
C MET A 56 1.97 -10.46 -7.84
N ARG A 57 1.09 -10.38 -6.82
CA ARG A 57 1.38 -10.90 -5.48
C ARG A 57 1.60 -12.42 -5.46
N ARG A 58 0.96 -13.19 -6.35
CA ARG A 58 1.23 -14.63 -6.50
C ARG A 58 2.63 -14.87 -7.07
N ARG A 59 2.98 -14.21 -8.18
CA ARG A 59 4.33 -14.29 -8.79
C ARG A 59 5.44 -13.89 -7.82
N LEU A 60 5.23 -12.81 -7.06
CA LEU A 60 6.19 -12.37 -6.03
C LEU A 60 6.35 -13.39 -4.90
N ARG A 61 5.27 -14.02 -4.45
CA ARG A 61 5.33 -15.09 -3.45
C ARG A 61 6.04 -16.33 -3.97
N GLU A 62 5.79 -16.72 -5.21
CA GLU A 62 6.45 -17.87 -5.84
C GLU A 62 7.97 -17.64 -5.96
N ARG A 63 8.40 -16.42 -6.33
CA ARG A 63 9.83 -16.08 -6.49
C ARG A 63 10.56 -15.86 -5.16
N HIS A 64 9.96 -15.12 -4.22
CA HIS A 64 10.66 -14.67 -3.00
C HIS A 64 10.18 -15.35 -1.71
N GLY A 65 9.13 -16.16 -1.77
CA GLY A 65 8.53 -16.83 -0.60
C GLY A 65 8.11 -15.83 0.46
N ALA A 66 8.49 -16.10 1.71
CA ALA A 66 8.22 -15.22 2.85
C ALA A 66 8.84 -13.82 2.71
N ARG A 67 9.87 -13.65 1.87
CA ARG A 67 10.66 -12.42 1.75
C ARG A 67 10.08 -11.40 0.76
N HIS A 68 9.01 -11.74 0.05
CA HIS A 68 8.40 -10.80 -0.89
C HIS A 68 7.91 -9.52 -0.20
N PRO A 69 7.91 -8.37 -0.90
CA PRO A 69 7.33 -7.13 -0.39
C PRO A 69 5.86 -7.34 0.02
N GLY A 70 5.52 -6.95 1.25
CA GLY A 70 4.17 -7.18 1.81
C GLY A 70 3.95 -8.57 2.43
N GLY A 71 5.00 -9.38 2.59
CA GLY A 71 4.87 -10.71 3.19
C GLY A 71 4.57 -10.74 4.68
N TRP A 72 4.11 -11.91 5.14
CA TRP A 72 3.74 -12.15 6.53
C TRP A 72 4.83 -11.80 7.57
N PRO A 73 6.16 -11.83 7.29
CA PRO A 73 7.16 -11.38 8.25
C PRO A 73 6.99 -9.92 8.68
N LEU A 74 6.43 -9.06 7.82
CA LEU A 74 6.09 -7.67 8.20
C LEU A 74 5.01 -7.65 9.27
N THR A 75 3.93 -8.42 9.10
CA THR A 75 2.86 -8.53 10.09
C THR A 75 3.39 -9.07 11.41
N VAL A 76 4.22 -10.12 11.37
CA VAL A 76 4.80 -10.72 12.57
C VAL A 76 5.72 -9.74 13.31
N LEU A 77 6.59 -9.02 12.60
CA LEU A 77 7.41 -7.98 13.23
C LEU A 77 6.58 -6.79 13.71
N PHE A 78 5.47 -6.45 13.06
CA PHE A 78 4.58 -5.40 13.53
C PHE A 78 3.97 -5.75 14.89
N VAL A 79 3.52 -6.99 15.07
CA VAL A 79 3.10 -7.50 16.39
C VAL A 79 4.24 -7.41 17.39
N GLY A 80 5.45 -7.85 17.00
CA GLY A 80 6.64 -7.74 17.84
C GLY A 80 6.96 -6.30 18.25
N ALA A 81 6.79 -5.34 17.34
CA ALA A 81 7.07 -3.93 17.59
C ALA A 81 6.07 -3.35 18.57
N LEU A 82 4.79 -3.71 18.44
CA LEU A 82 3.75 -3.33 19.40
C LEU A 82 4.05 -3.91 20.79
N CYS A 83 4.39 -5.20 20.87
CA CYS A 83 4.76 -5.84 22.14
C CYS A 83 5.98 -5.18 22.78
N ALA A 84 7.04 -4.90 22.01
CA ALA A 84 8.24 -4.24 22.49
C ALA A 84 7.96 -2.80 22.97
N ALA A 85 7.13 -2.05 22.24
CA ALA A 85 6.74 -0.69 22.63
C ALA A 85 5.92 -0.67 23.93
N VAL A 86 4.95 -1.58 24.06
CA VAL A 86 4.15 -1.70 25.29
C VAL A 86 5.02 -2.17 26.45
N ALA A 87 5.90 -3.15 26.25
CA ALA A 87 6.84 -3.60 27.27
C ALA A 87 7.73 -2.46 27.75
N ALA A 88 8.28 -1.65 26.84
CA ALA A 88 9.09 -0.48 27.19
C ALA A 88 8.28 0.56 27.98
N ALA A 89 7.03 0.80 27.59
CA ALA A 89 6.15 1.73 28.29
C ALA A 89 5.82 1.26 29.72
N LEU A 90 5.54 -0.03 29.91
CA LEU A 90 5.31 -0.60 31.25
C LEU A 90 6.59 -0.53 32.11
N ALA A 91 7.72 -0.97 31.54
CA ALA A 91 9.02 -0.92 32.21
C ALA A 91 9.46 0.51 32.55
N SER A 92 8.99 1.52 31.80
CA SER A 92 9.36 2.92 32.00
C SER A 92 8.89 3.52 33.33
N GLY A 93 7.90 2.92 34.00
CA GLY A 93 7.39 3.42 35.28
C GLY A 93 6.65 4.76 35.24
N VAL A 94 6.40 5.32 34.04
CA VAL A 94 5.79 6.66 33.90
C VAL A 94 4.32 6.67 34.31
N ARG A 95 3.61 5.56 34.11
CA ARG A 95 2.17 5.46 34.36
C ARG A 95 1.76 4.28 35.26
N PHE A 96 2.60 3.26 35.35
CA PHE A 96 2.34 2.02 36.08
C PHE A 96 3.52 1.71 36.97
N ASP A 97 3.27 1.06 38.11
CA ASP A 97 4.35 0.51 38.92
C ASP A 97 5.02 -0.65 38.13
N PRO A 98 6.34 -0.57 37.87
CA PRO A 98 7.07 -1.65 37.21
C PRO A 98 6.99 -2.99 37.95
N GLU A 99 6.86 -3.00 39.27
CA GLU A 99 6.76 -4.25 40.05
C GLU A 99 5.45 -4.99 39.74
N ASP A 100 4.34 -4.26 39.69
CA ASP A 100 3.01 -4.80 39.37
C ASP A 100 2.89 -5.32 37.93
N THR A 101 3.75 -4.80 37.03
CA THR A 101 3.71 -5.09 35.60
C THR A 101 4.88 -5.97 35.13
N ALA A 102 5.72 -6.45 36.04
CA ALA A 102 6.95 -7.17 35.72
C ALA A 102 6.70 -8.43 34.88
N THR A 103 5.74 -9.27 35.27
CA THR A 103 5.40 -10.50 34.53
C THR A 103 4.88 -10.19 33.13
N VAL A 104 3.99 -9.20 32.99
CA VAL A 104 3.43 -8.78 31.69
C VAL A 104 4.53 -8.25 30.79
N THR A 105 5.44 -7.43 31.33
CA THR A 105 6.59 -6.89 30.62
C THR A 105 7.49 -7.99 30.06
N VAL A 106 7.81 -9.00 30.87
CA VAL A 106 8.61 -10.16 30.44
C VAL A 106 7.93 -10.95 29.34
N VAL A 107 6.63 -11.21 29.47
CA VAL A 107 5.86 -11.94 28.44
C VAL A 107 5.87 -11.17 27.13
N LEU A 108 5.61 -9.86 27.15
CA LEU A 108 5.61 -9.02 25.94
C LEU A 108 7.01 -8.94 25.30
N ALA A 109 8.06 -8.78 26.10
CA ALA A 109 9.44 -8.81 25.62
C ALA A 109 9.79 -10.18 25.00
N GLY A 110 9.35 -11.28 25.61
CA GLY A 110 9.52 -12.64 25.11
C GLY A 110 8.80 -12.86 23.78
N VAL A 111 7.55 -12.41 23.65
CA VAL A 111 6.79 -12.45 22.38
C VAL A 111 7.52 -11.64 21.30
N ALA A 112 7.95 -10.42 21.61
CA ALA A 112 8.71 -9.59 20.68
C ALA A 112 10.00 -10.28 20.20
N ALA A 113 10.79 -10.84 21.11
CA ALA A 113 11.99 -11.60 20.76
C ALA A 113 11.66 -12.85 19.91
N ALA A 114 10.57 -13.56 20.20
CA ALA A 114 10.12 -14.69 19.40
C ALA A 114 9.76 -14.28 17.97
N THR A 115 9.13 -13.11 17.76
CA THR A 115 8.86 -12.60 16.40
C THR A 115 10.14 -12.38 15.60
N CYS A 116 11.20 -11.85 16.23
CA CYS A 116 12.52 -11.72 15.61
C CYS A 116 13.03 -13.09 15.16
N VAL A 117 13.03 -14.09 16.04
CA VAL A 117 13.50 -15.46 15.73
C VAL A 117 12.69 -16.08 14.58
N VAL A 118 11.37 -15.99 14.61
CA VAL A 118 10.48 -16.52 13.57
C VAL A 118 10.81 -15.91 12.20
N VAL A 119 11.03 -14.60 12.15
CA VAL A 119 11.40 -13.90 10.91
C VAL A 119 12.79 -14.32 10.42
N MET A 120 13.75 -14.51 11.33
CA MET A 120 15.09 -15.00 10.98
C MET A 120 15.06 -16.41 10.39
N VAL A 121 14.28 -17.31 11.01
CA VAL A 121 14.09 -18.68 10.52
C VAL A 121 13.42 -18.67 9.15
N ALA A 122 12.41 -17.83 8.95
CA ALA A 122 11.73 -17.67 7.67
C ALA A 122 12.66 -17.11 6.57
N ALA A 123 13.57 -16.21 6.94
CA ALA A 123 14.54 -15.63 6.02
C ALA A 123 15.64 -16.61 5.60
N ARG A 124 15.92 -17.65 6.40
CA ARG A 124 16.96 -18.66 6.14
C ARG A 124 18.33 -18.05 5.80
N GLY A 125 18.70 -16.96 6.47
CA GLY A 125 19.96 -16.25 6.25
C GLY A 125 20.04 -15.45 4.95
N ARG A 126 18.92 -15.27 4.23
CA ARG A 126 18.84 -14.47 3.00
C ARG A 126 18.44 -13.02 3.28
N ALA A 127 18.66 -12.14 2.30
CA ALA A 127 18.31 -10.73 2.40
C ALA A 127 16.78 -10.55 2.52
N LEU A 128 16.37 -9.67 3.45
CA LEU A 128 14.99 -9.23 3.66
C LEU A 128 14.81 -7.81 3.12
N ASN A 129 13.60 -7.47 2.68
CA ASN A 129 13.26 -6.13 2.19
C ASN A 129 13.52 -5.04 3.26
N ARG A 130 13.94 -3.85 2.83
CA ARG A 130 14.17 -2.67 3.67
C ARG A 130 13.05 -2.37 4.69
N ALA A 131 11.78 -2.59 4.35
CA ALA A 131 10.65 -2.41 5.29
C ALA A 131 10.74 -3.34 6.51
N VAL A 132 11.15 -4.59 6.31
CA VAL A 132 11.34 -5.58 7.37
C VAL A 132 12.47 -5.15 8.30
N ILE A 133 13.56 -4.60 7.76
CA ILE A 133 14.68 -4.08 8.55
C ILE A 133 14.23 -2.93 9.45
N ARG A 134 13.46 -1.98 8.89
CA ARG A 134 12.98 -0.81 9.65
C ARG A 134 12.14 -1.26 10.85
N ILE A 135 11.18 -2.15 10.65
CA ILE A 135 10.35 -2.65 11.74
C ILE A 135 11.18 -3.47 12.72
N HIS A 136 12.09 -4.34 12.25
CA HIS A 136 12.99 -5.09 13.14
C HIS A 136 13.82 -4.15 14.01
N GLY A 137 14.34 -3.04 13.45
CA GLY A 137 15.04 -2.01 14.20
C GLY A 137 14.17 -1.39 15.30
N VAL A 138 12.89 -1.12 15.02
CA VAL A 138 11.92 -0.64 16.04
C VAL A 138 11.74 -1.67 17.16
N VAL A 139 11.60 -2.96 16.82
CA VAL A 139 11.51 -4.04 17.82
C VAL A 139 12.77 -4.05 18.70
N THR A 140 13.95 -4.03 18.09
CA THR A 140 15.24 -4.05 18.80
C THR A 140 15.40 -2.84 19.72
N VAL A 141 15.05 -1.63 19.26
CA VAL A 141 15.10 -0.42 20.09
C VAL A 141 14.14 -0.52 21.28
N GLY A 142 12.90 -0.99 21.05
CA GLY A 142 11.93 -1.19 22.13
C GLY A 142 12.41 -2.20 23.18
N LEU A 143 12.99 -3.32 22.75
CA LEU A 143 13.57 -4.32 23.65
C LEU A 143 14.77 -3.77 24.43
N LEU A 144 15.65 -3.00 23.80
CA LEU A 144 16.77 -2.36 24.46
C LEU A 144 16.32 -1.32 25.49
N ALA A 145 15.31 -0.51 25.16
CA ALA A 145 14.71 0.43 26.12
C ALA A 145 14.10 -0.29 27.31
N THR A 146 13.35 -1.38 27.06
CA THR A 146 12.78 -2.23 28.11
C THR A 146 13.87 -2.77 29.05
N ALA A 147 14.96 -3.31 28.47
CA ALA A 147 16.11 -3.81 29.23
C ALA A 147 16.81 -2.72 30.05
N ALA A 148 17.04 -1.54 29.45
CA ALA A 148 17.67 -0.42 30.14
C ALA A 148 16.83 0.03 31.35
N PHE A 149 15.51 0.14 31.19
CA PHE A 149 14.62 0.46 32.31
C PHE A 149 14.63 -0.62 33.38
N ALA A 150 14.59 -1.90 33.00
CA ALA A 150 14.63 -3.01 33.94
C ALA A 150 15.92 -3.00 34.79
N MET A 151 17.07 -2.72 34.17
CA MET A 151 18.37 -2.60 34.84
C MET A 151 18.45 -1.37 35.74
N SER A 152 17.91 -0.23 35.31
CA SER A 152 18.01 1.03 36.06
C SER A 152 17.25 1.03 37.38
N ARG A 153 16.31 0.10 37.55
CA ARG A 153 15.40 0.04 38.70
C ARG A 153 15.59 -1.18 39.59
N ASP A 154 16.60 -2.02 39.30
CA ASP A 154 16.84 -3.29 40.00
C ASP A 154 15.55 -4.13 40.15
N SER A 155 14.88 -4.37 39.01
CA SER A 155 13.50 -4.87 38.90
C SER A 155 13.30 -6.34 39.35
N GLY A 156 14.22 -6.87 40.16
CA GLY A 156 14.13 -8.21 40.73
C GLY A 156 14.55 -9.35 39.78
N PRO A 157 14.16 -10.59 40.10
CA PRO A 157 14.71 -11.83 39.50
C PRO A 157 14.36 -12.04 38.02
N LEU A 158 13.46 -11.23 37.46
CA LEU A 158 13.01 -11.34 36.07
C LEU A 158 13.85 -10.51 35.08
N THR A 159 14.69 -9.60 35.56
CA THR A 159 15.60 -8.78 34.74
C THR A 159 16.45 -9.60 33.74
N PRO A 160 17.02 -10.77 34.10
CA PRO A 160 17.77 -11.59 33.15
C PRO A 160 16.95 -12.01 31.92
N ALA A 161 15.65 -12.28 32.08
CA ALA A 161 14.80 -12.69 30.96
C ALA A 161 14.59 -11.56 29.94
N VAL A 162 14.44 -10.32 30.42
CA VAL A 162 14.33 -9.12 29.56
C VAL A 162 15.64 -8.87 28.82
N LEU A 163 16.79 -9.07 29.47
CA LEU A 163 18.11 -8.94 28.85
C LEU A 163 18.31 -9.98 27.73
N ILE A 164 17.89 -11.22 27.95
CA ILE A 164 17.92 -12.26 26.91
C ILE A 164 17.06 -11.85 25.72
N ALA A 165 15.85 -11.34 25.95
CA ALA A 165 14.98 -10.86 24.87
C ALA A 165 15.63 -9.73 24.06
N ALA A 166 16.24 -8.75 24.73
CA ALA A 166 16.98 -7.68 24.07
C ALA A 166 18.19 -8.19 23.27
N PHE A 167 18.96 -9.13 23.84
CA PHE A 167 20.07 -9.78 23.15
C PHE A 167 19.61 -10.49 21.87
N VAL A 168 18.50 -11.24 21.93
CA VAL A 168 17.90 -11.89 20.75
C VAL A 168 17.52 -10.86 19.69
N GLY A 169 16.92 -9.73 20.09
CA GLY A 169 16.58 -8.64 19.17
C GLY A 169 17.82 -8.01 18.49
N VAL A 170 18.91 -7.82 19.22
CA VAL A 170 20.17 -7.28 18.67
C VAL A 170 20.83 -8.28 17.72
N VAL A 171 20.98 -9.53 18.15
CA VAL A 171 21.59 -10.59 17.32
C VAL A 171 20.78 -10.81 16.05
N GLY A 172 19.46 -10.88 16.15
CA GLY A 172 18.55 -10.98 15.00
C GLY A 172 18.79 -9.84 14.01
N PHE A 173 18.80 -8.60 14.50
CA PHE A 173 19.03 -7.43 13.67
C PHE A 173 20.40 -7.46 12.97
N VAL A 174 21.47 -7.80 13.69
CA VAL A 174 22.82 -7.94 13.13
C VAL A 174 22.86 -9.01 12.04
N ILE A 175 22.21 -10.16 12.23
CA ILE A 175 22.17 -11.21 11.21
C ILE A 175 21.44 -10.71 9.94
N VAL A 176 20.35 -9.93 10.07
CA VAL A 176 19.68 -9.33 8.90
C VAL A 176 20.62 -8.38 8.14
N LEU A 177 21.36 -7.53 8.85
CA LEU A 177 22.32 -6.61 8.24
C LEU A 177 23.45 -7.35 7.54
N VAL A 178 24.01 -8.39 8.18
CA VAL A 178 25.07 -9.23 7.60
C VAL A 178 24.57 -9.99 6.38
N ALA A 179 23.36 -10.54 6.41
CA ALA A 179 22.77 -11.25 5.27
C ALA A 179 22.66 -10.34 4.04
N ARG A 180 22.32 -9.06 4.25
CA ARG A 180 22.26 -8.06 3.17
C ARG A 180 23.65 -7.65 2.68
N ALA A 181 24.58 -7.41 3.59
CA ALA A 181 25.96 -7.04 3.23
C ALA A 181 26.69 -8.15 2.46
N ARG A 182 26.38 -9.42 2.72
CA ARG A 182 27.02 -10.57 2.06
C ARG A 182 26.57 -10.80 0.63
N ASN A 183 25.37 -10.35 0.24
CA ASN A 183 24.84 -10.61 -1.10
C ASN A 183 24.07 -9.38 -1.62
N ALA A 184 24.81 -8.49 -2.30
CA ALA A 184 24.25 -7.29 -2.91
C ALA A 184 23.17 -7.62 -3.95
N ALA A 185 23.36 -8.67 -4.75
CA ALA A 185 22.40 -9.07 -5.79
C ALA A 185 21.07 -9.59 -5.20
N ASP A 186 21.09 -10.45 -4.17
CA ASP A 186 19.86 -10.90 -3.49
C ASP A 186 19.18 -9.74 -2.74
N THR A 187 19.97 -8.77 -2.25
CA THR A 187 19.46 -7.57 -1.61
C THR A 187 18.72 -6.66 -2.60
N GLU A 188 19.36 -6.35 -3.72
CA GLU A 188 18.77 -5.56 -4.80
C GLU A 188 17.50 -6.23 -5.33
N ALA A 189 17.56 -7.54 -5.60
CA ALA A 189 16.42 -8.29 -6.10
C ALA A 189 15.18 -8.22 -5.18
N VAL A 190 15.36 -8.20 -3.85
CA VAL A 190 14.24 -8.11 -2.90
C VAL A 190 13.77 -6.67 -2.68
N ASP A 191 14.67 -5.70 -2.77
CA ASP A 191 14.34 -4.28 -2.61
C ASP A 191 13.60 -3.74 -3.86
N THR A 192 13.94 -4.21 -5.07
CA THR A 192 13.29 -3.81 -6.33
C THR A 192 12.13 -4.72 -6.76
N ALA A 193 11.90 -5.83 -6.06
CA ALA A 193 10.90 -6.83 -6.42
C ALA A 193 9.50 -6.26 -6.70
N ALA A 194 9.05 -5.26 -5.93
CA ALA A 194 7.75 -4.63 -6.15
C ALA A 194 7.71 -3.85 -7.47
N ASN A 195 8.75 -3.05 -7.75
CA ASN A 195 8.85 -2.26 -8.98
C ASN A 195 8.99 -3.16 -10.21
N VAL A 196 9.79 -4.22 -10.11
CA VAL A 196 9.90 -5.25 -11.16
C VAL A 196 8.54 -5.93 -11.37
N GLY A 197 7.83 -6.29 -10.29
CA GLY A 197 6.50 -6.88 -10.38
C GLY A 197 5.48 -5.97 -11.05
N LEU A 198 5.51 -4.66 -10.76
CA LEU A 198 4.68 -3.65 -11.43
C LEU A 198 5.03 -3.56 -12.91
N ALA A 199 6.31 -3.41 -13.24
CA ALA A 199 6.79 -3.30 -14.62
C ALA A 199 6.45 -4.55 -15.47
N GLU A 200 6.58 -5.75 -14.90
CA GLU A 200 6.19 -7.00 -15.58
C GLU A 200 4.68 -7.14 -15.78
N THR A 201 3.87 -6.52 -14.92
CA THR A 201 2.40 -6.59 -14.99
C THR A 201 1.82 -5.47 -15.86
N LEU A 202 2.58 -4.39 -16.07
CA LEU A 202 2.14 -3.23 -16.84
C LEU A 202 1.65 -3.59 -18.27
N PRO A 203 2.32 -4.43 -19.07
CA PRO A 203 1.83 -4.80 -20.40
C PRO A 203 0.48 -5.53 -20.36
N GLU A 204 0.23 -6.35 -19.33
CA GLU A 204 -1.06 -7.04 -19.16
C GLU A 204 -2.18 -6.03 -18.84
N VAL A 205 -1.88 -5.04 -18.00
CA VAL A 205 -2.81 -3.96 -17.64
C VAL A 205 -3.08 -3.06 -18.85
N GLU A 206 -2.06 -2.72 -19.63
CA GLU A 206 -2.19 -1.95 -20.87
C GLU A 206 -3.04 -2.70 -21.90
N ALA A 207 -2.83 -4.01 -22.06
CA ALA A 207 -3.65 -4.83 -22.94
C ALA A 207 -5.13 -4.83 -22.51
N VAL A 208 -5.40 -4.90 -21.20
CA VAL A 208 -6.77 -4.77 -20.68
C VAL A 208 -7.33 -3.37 -20.92
N SER A 209 -6.55 -2.32 -20.69
CA SER A 209 -6.96 -0.94 -20.96
C SER A 209 -7.34 -0.76 -22.43
N LEU A 210 -6.51 -1.24 -23.36
CA LEU A 210 -6.79 -1.20 -24.79
C LEU A 210 -8.04 -1.99 -25.17
N ARG A 211 -8.24 -3.18 -24.59
CA ARG A 211 -9.45 -3.98 -24.77
C ARG A 211 -10.70 -3.24 -24.29
N LEU A 212 -10.69 -2.72 -23.06
CA LEU A 212 -11.84 -2.00 -22.51
C LEU A 212 -12.16 -0.74 -23.32
N ARG A 213 -11.14 0.01 -23.76
CA ARG A 213 -11.31 1.17 -24.64
C ARG A 213 -11.92 0.78 -25.98
N SER A 214 -11.52 -0.35 -26.57
CA SER A 214 -12.08 -0.81 -27.84
C SER A 214 -13.54 -1.28 -27.68
N GLU A 215 -13.86 -1.97 -26.59
CA GLU A 215 -15.23 -2.40 -26.26
C GLU A 215 -16.16 -1.19 -26.06
N VAL A 216 -15.70 -0.15 -25.34
CA VAL A 216 -16.46 1.10 -25.18
C VAL A 216 -16.65 1.81 -26.52
N SER A 217 -15.59 1.89 -27.34
CA SER A 217 -15.67 2.51 -28.66
C SER A 217 -16.60 1.75 -29.62
N ALA A 218 -16.73 0.43 -29.47
CA ALA A 218 -17.64 -0.39 -30.27
C ALA A 218 -19.09 -0.29 -29.78
N ALA A 219 -19.29 -0.12 -28.47
CA ALA A 219 -20.62 -0.03 -27.87
C ALA A 219 -21.25 1.37 -28.01
N LEU A 220 -20.46 2.43 -28.06
CA LEU A 220 -20.96 3.81 -28.13
C LEU A 220 -21.13 4.30 -29.57
N PRO A 221 -22.31 4.84 -29.94
CA PRO A 221 -22.46 5.64 -31.15
C PRO A 221 -21.51 6.86 -31.14
N PRO A 222 -20.92 7.26 -32.29
CA PRO A 222 -19.98 8.39 -32.37
C PRO A 222 -20.54 9.70 -31.78
N GLU A 223 -21.84 9.95 -31.96
CA GLU A 223 -22.52 11.14 -31.45
C GLU A 223 -22.58 11.13 -29.92
N ARG A 224 -22.87 9.98 -29.31
CA ARG A 224 -22.91 9.82 -27.84
C ARG A 224 -21.50 9.92 -27.25
N ALA A 225 -20.51 9.28 -27.88
CA ALA A 225 -19.12 9.35 -27.44
C ALA A 225 -18.61 10.81 -27.43
N ARG A 226 -18.84 11.56 -28.52
CA ARG A 226 -18.49 12.99 -28.58
C ARG A 226 -19.22 13.78 -27.48
N ARG A 227 -20.52 13.49 -27.28
CA ARG A 227 -21.32 14.19 -26.30
C ARG A 227 -20.85 13.98 -24.86
N ILE A 228 -20.41 12.78 -24.52
CA ILE A 228 -19.82 12.46 -23.21
C ILE A 228 -18.56 13.30 -22.99
N VAL A 229 -17.66 13.33 -23.98
CA VAL A 229 -16.42 14.13 -23.92
C VAL A 229 -16.72 15.61 -23.74
N GLU A 230 -17.67 16.17 -24.50
CA GLU A 230 -18.10 17.57 -24.36
C GLU A 230 -18.64 17.88 -22.94
N LEU A 231 -19.51 17.02 -22.41
CA LEU A 231 -20.11 17.19 -21.10
C LEU A 231 -19.07 17.08 -19.98
N ARG A 232 -18.14 16.12 -20.09
CA ARG A 232 -17.03 15.93 -19.16
C ARG A 232 -16.14 17.17 -19.15
N THR A 233 -15.64 17.58 -20.32
CA THR A 233 -14.73 18.73 -20.47
C THR A 233 -15.36 20.02 -19.94
N ALA A 234 -16.59 20.33 -20.37
CA ALA A 234 -17.30 21.54 -19.91
C ALA A 234 -17.59 21.53 -18.40
N THR A 235 -17.78 20.34 -17.80
CA THR A 235 -17.97 20.23 -16.35
C THR A 235 -16.66 20.44 -15.61
N LEU A 236 -15.57 19.81 -16.03
CA LEU A 236 -14.24 19.96 -15.41
C LEU A 236 -13.73 21.41 -15.51
N GLU A 237 -13.88 22.05 -16.68
CA GLU A 237 -13.55 23.47 -16.86
C GLU A 237 -14.39 24.36 -15.93
N GLY A 238 -15.69 24.07 -15.81
CA GLY A 238 -16.59 24.80 -14.93
C GLY A 238 -16.24 24.68 -13.45
N LEU A 239 -15.74 23.52 -13.01
CA LEU A 239 -15.29 23.29 -11.63
C LEU A 239 -13.94 23.98 -11.37
N SER A 240 -13.02 23.91 -12.33
CA SER A 240 -11.73 24.61 -12.26
C SER A 240 -11.93 26.14 -12.17
N ALA A 241 -12.85 26.70 -12.96
CA ALA A 241 -13.23 28.11 -12.90
C ALA A 241 -13.84 28.54 -11.56
N GLN A 242 -14.38 27.61 -10.78
CA GLN A 242 -14.89 27.84 -9.42
C GLN A 242 -13.80 27.69 -8.34
N GLY A 243 -12.54 27.46 -8.73
CA GLY A 243 -11.42 27.27 -7.82
C GLY A 243 -11.34 25.87 -7.21
N ILE A 244 -12.06 24.89 -7.78
CA ILE A 244 -11.99 23.50 -7.32
C ILE A 244 -10.82 22.82 -8.03
N LEU A 245 -9.82 22.42 -7.25
CA LEU A 245 -8.63 21.73 -7.75
C LEU A 245 -9.01 20.30 -8.15
N ILE A 246 -8.92 20.01 -9.45
CA ILE A 246 -9.17 18.70 -10.04
C ILE A 246 -8.03 18.40 -11.01
N GLU A 247 -7.61 17.13 -11.06
CA GLU A 247 -6.58 16.68 -11.99
C GLU A 247 -6.99 16.99 -13.45
N PRO A 248 -6.10 17.61 -14.25
CA PRO A 248 -6.40 17.94 -15.63
C PRO A 248 -6.55 16.66 -16.46
N VAL A 249 -7.56 16.63 -17.33
CA VAL A 249 -7.80 15.54 -18.28
C VAL A 249 -7.48 16.04 -19.69
N ASP A 250 -6.64 15.29 -20.44
CA ASP A 250 -6.42 15.59 -21.86
C ASP A 250 -7.78 15.52 -22.61
N SER A 251 -8.11 16.60 -23.32
CA SER A 251 -9.31 16.68 -24.16
C SER A 251 -9.40 15.57 -25.22
N ARG A 252 -8.27 14.95 -25.58
CA ARG A 252 -8.18 13.83 -26.52
C ARG A 252 -8.52 12.47 -25.89
N THR A 253 -8.65 12.39 -24.56
CA THR A 253 -9.03 11.15 -23.89
C THR A 253 -10.45 10.75 -24.32
N PRO A 254 -10.64 9.57 -24.94
CA PRO A 254 -11.93 9.13 -25.44
C PRO A 254 -12.94 8.89 -24.30
N ALA A 255 -14.22 8.77 -24.64
CA ALA A 255 -15.26 8.44 -23.66
C ALA A 255 -14.95 7.12 -22.96
N GLY A 256 -15.01 7.11 -21.64
CA GLY A 256 -14.70 5.96 -20.79
C GLY A 256 -13.21 5.83 -20.47
N GLY A 257 -12.35 6.58 -21.16
CA GLY A 257 -10.90 6.57 -20.93
C GLY A 257 -10.53 7.05 -19.53
N VAL A 258 -11.23 8.05 -18.99
CA VAL A 258 -10.93 8.58 -17.65
C VAL A 258 -11.30 7.58 -16.55
N ILE A 259 -12.41 6.87 -16.71
CA ILE A 259 -12.78 5.76 -15.80
C ILE A 259 -11.74 4.65 -15.86
N ILE A 260 -11.38 4.19 -17.06
CA ILE A 260 -10.39 3.11 -17.26
C ILE A 260 -9.04 3.51 -16.66
N ASP A 261 -8.56 4.71 -16.97
CA ASP A 261 -7.26 5.21 -16.53
C ASP A 261 -7.24 5.38 -15.01
N ALA A 262 -8.29 5.93 -14.40
CA ALA A 262 -8.36 6.07 -12.95
C ALA A 262 -8.30 4.72 -12.22
N MET A 263 -8.95 3.67 -12.77
CA MET A 263 -8.91 2.34 -12.15
C MET A 263 -7.58 1.62 -12.37
N LEU A 264 -6.85 1.95 -13.45
CA LEU A 264 -5.61 1.29 -13.87
C LEU A 264 -4.33 2.14 -13.69
N ALA A 265 -4.40 3.35 -13.13
CA ALA A 265 -3.26 4.25 -12.98
C ALA A 265 -2.18 3.76 -12.00
N ALA A 266 -2.54 2.92 -11.03
CA ALA A 266 -1.66 2.49 -9.93
C ALA A 266 -0.54 1.50 -10.35
N TRP A 267 -0.26 1.37 -11.65
CA TRP A 267 0.63 0.36 -12.21
C TRP A 267 1.94 0.93 -12.79
N VAL A 268 2.11 2.25 -12.79
CA VAL A 268 3.37 2.89 -13.17
C VAL A 268 4.38 2.74 -12.03
N PRO A 269 5.54 2.10 -12.24
CA PRO A 269 6.57 2.01 -11.22
C PRO A 269 7.07 3.40 -10.80
N ASP A 270 7.35 3.61 -9.51
CA ASP A 270 7.84 4.90 -8.99
C ASP A 270 9.10 5.40 -9.73
N VAL A 271 9.95 4.49 -10.20
CA VAL A 271 11.18 4.81 -10.95
C VAL A 271 10.88 5.40 -12.33
N MET A 272 9.71 5.12 -12.91
CA MET A 272 9.27 5.68 -14.19
C MET A 272 8.55 7.02 -14.04
N ASN A 273 8.11 7.37 -12.82
CA ASN A 273 7.46 8.67 -12.56
C ASN A 273 8.47 9.83 -12.52
N ASP A 274 9.76 9.56 -12.32
CA ASP A 274 10.83 10.59 -12.35
C ASP A 274 11.32 10.91 -13.78
N GLU A 275 10.87 10.16 -14.80
CA GLU A 275 11.26 10.32 -16.21
C GLU A 275 10.14 10.88 -17.12
N ILE A 276 8.97 11.22 -16.57
CA ILE A 276 7.81 11.82 -17.28
C ILE A 276 7.56 13.23 -16.74
#